data_AF-A0A1J4UQ39-F1
#
_entry.id   AF-A0A1J4UQ39-F1
#
_cell.length_a   1.000
_cell.length_b   1.000
_cell.length_c   1.000
_cell.angle_alpha   90.00
_cell.angle_beta   90.00
_cell.angle_gamma   90.00
#
_symmetry.space_group_name_H-M   'P 1'
#
loop_
_entity.id
_entity.type
_entity.pdbx_description
1 polymer ?
#
loop_
_entity_poly.entity_id
_entity_poly.type
_entity_poly.pdbx_seq_one_letter_code
_entity_poly.pdbx_strand_id
1 'polypeptide(L)' 'MTVQHIEKEVLKLNVISRSKLARVLLSSLENLSETENEILWAKESLLRHGEMVKGTLKSKPAKLVFKNARAILK' A
#
# COMPACT_ATOMS: atom_id res chain seq x y z
N MET A 1 -17.08 -12.43 -10.93
CA MET A 1 -16.37 -11.13 -11.07
C MET A 1 -15.06 -11.22 -10.29
N THR A 2 -13.91 -10.96 -10.91
CA THR A 2 -12.59 -11.09 -10.27
C THR A 2 -12.02 -9.73 -9.89
N VAL A 3 -11.09 -9.68 -8.93
CA VAL A 3 -10.41 -8.42 -8.53
C VAL A 3 -9.73 -7.77 -9.73
N GLN A 4 -9.06 -8.58 -10.57
CA GLN A 4 -8.39 -8.10 -11.79
C GLN A 4 -9.37 -7.48 -12.80
N HIS A 5 -10.61 -7.98 -12.86
CA HIS A 5 -11.63 -7.36 -13.70
C HIS A 5 -12.07 -6.00 -13.14
N ILE A 6 -12.28 -5.92 -11.82
CA ILE A 6 -12.64 -4.66 -11.13
C ILE A 6 -11.53 -3.62 -11.34
N GLU A 7 -10.26 -3.98 -11.15
CA GLU A 7 -9.12 -3.08 -11.39
C GLU A 7 -9.13 -2.51 -12.80
N LYS A 8 -9.34 -3.35 -13.82
CA LYS A 8 -9.41 -2.91 -15.22
C LYS A 8 -10.54 -1.91 -15.45
N GLU A 9 -11.72 -2.15 -14.90
CA GLU A 9 -12.86 -1.22 -15.05
C GLU A 9 -12.62 0.09 -14.27
N VAL A 10 -12.06 0.01 -13.06
CA VAL A 10 -11.72 1.20 -12.26
C VAL A 10 -10.70 2.08 -12.97
N LEU A 11 -9.71 1.47 -13.65
CA LEU A 11 -8.71 2.21 -14.41
C LEU A 11 -9.26 2.92 -15.66
N LYS A 12 -10.46 2.57 -16.14
CA LYS A 12 -11.16 3.31 -17.21
C LYS A 12 -11.83 4.59 -16.72
N LEU A 13 -12.03 4.74 -15.41
CA LEU A 13 -12.66 5.92 -14.84
C LEU A 13 -11.72 7.14 -14.90
N ASN A 14 -12.31 8.34 -15.01
CA ASN A 14 -11.55 9.59 -14.89
C ASN A 14 -10.90 9.72 -13.50
N VAL A 15 -9.89 10.59 -13.38
CA VAL A 15 -9.10 10.78 -12.15
C VAL A 15 -9.97 11.12 -10.93
N ILE A 16 -11.01 11.93 -11.08
CA ILE A 16 -11.91 12.34 -9.99
C ILE A 16 -12.73 11.15 -9.48
N SER A 17 -13.26 10.33 -10.39
CA SER A 17 -14.02 9.13 -10.02
C SER A 17 -13.11 8.09 -9.36
N ARG A 18 -11.89 7.91 -9.86
CA ARG A 18 -10.89 7.02 -9.23
C ARG A 18 -10.51 7.49 -7.83
N SER A 19 -10.30 8.79 -7.61
CA SER A 19 -9.94 9.31 -6.29
C SER A 19 -11.08 9.13 -5.27
N LYS A 20 -12.34 9.33 -5.69
CA LYS A 20 -13.52 9.04 -4.86
C LYS A 20 -13.59 7.57 -4.47
N LEU A 21 -13.38 6.65 -5.42
CA LEU A 21 -13.40 5.22 -5.14
C LEU A 21 -12.25 4.81 -4.23
N ALA A 22 -11.04 5.33 -4.47
CA ALA A 22 -9.88 5.10 -3.61
C ALA A 22 -10.16 5.53 -2.17
N ARG A 23 -10.81 6.68 -1.96
CA ARG A 23 -11.23 7.13 -0.63
C ARG A 23 -12.18 6.14 0.04
N VAL A 24 -13.21 5.68 -0.66
CA VAL A 24 -14.17 4.71 -0.10
C VAL A 24 -13.50 3.40 0.28
N LEU A 25 -12.61 2.89 -0.58
CA LEU A 25 -11.85 1.67 -0.30
C LEU A 25 -10.94 1.85 0.92
N LEU A 26 -10.20 2.95 1.00
CA LEU A 26 -9.34 3.25 2.15
C LEU A 26 -10.15 3.35 3.45
N SER A 27 -11.27 4.08 3.46
CA SER A 27 -12.13 4.17 4.63
C SER A 27 -12.73 2.82 5.04
N SER A 28 -12.93 1.89 4.11
CA SER A 28 -13.39 0.54 4.46
C SER A 28 -12.33 -0.26 5.23
N LEU A 29 -11.05 0.06 5.06
CA LEU A 29 -9.93 -0.59 5.76
C LEU A 29 -9.69 -0.02 7.16
N GLU A 30 -10.29 1.13 7.51
CA GLU A 30 -10.15 1.74 8.84
C GLU A 30 -11.01 1.04 9.90
N ASN A 31 -12.00 0.26 9.50
CA ASN A 31 -12.96 -0.42 10.39
C ASN A 31 -12.73 -1.93 10.51
N LEU A 32 -11.50 -2.40 10.23
CA LEU A 32 -11.15 -3.81 10.37
C LEU A 32 -11.05 -4.19 11.85
N SER A 33 -11.44 -5.43 12.18
CA SER A 33 -11.12 -6.00 13.50
C SER A 33 -9.59 -6.17 13.65
N GLU A 34 -9.13 -6.23 14.90
CA GLU A 34 -7.70 -6.41 15.20
C GLU A 34 -7.14 -7.69 14.56
N THR A 35 -7.90 -8.78 14.61
CA THR A 35 -7.51 -10.07 14.01
C THR A 35 -7.42 -10.01 12.49
N GLU A 36 -8.36 -9.33 11.81
CA GLU A 36 -8.29 -9.13 10.35
C GLU A 36 -7.08 -8.30 9.98
N ASN A 37 -6.80 -7.24 10.75
CA ASN A 37 -5.66 -6.37 10.53
C ASN A 37 -4.32 -7.12 10.70
N GLU A 38 -4.19 -7.92 11.76
CA GLU A 38 -3.01 -8.77 11.99
C GLU A 38 -2.77 -9.74 10.83
N ILE A 39 -3.82 -10.42 10.34
CA ILE A 39 -3.72 -11.36 9.22
C ILE A 39 -3.24 -10.65 7.95
N LEU A 40 -3.76 -9.45 7.67
CA LEU A 40 -3.36 -8.67 6.50
C LEU A 40 -1.91 -8.20 6.60
N TRP A 41 -1.48 -7.70 7.77
CA TRP A 41 -0.09 -7.29 8.00
C TRP A 41 0.89 -8.46 7.93
N ALA A 42 0.53 -9.63 8.45
CA ALA A 42 1.36 -10.82 8.37
C ALA A 42 1.59 -11.25 6.90
N LYS A 43 0.52 -11.24 6.09
CA LYS A 43 0.60 -11.55 4.65
C LYS A 43 1.47 -10.55 3.90
N GLU A 44 1.26 -9.25 4.13
CA GLU A 44 2.05 -8.20 3.49
C GLU A 44 3.53 -8.26 3.90
N SER A 45 3.81 -8.56 5.17
CA SER A 45 5.17 -8.71 5.67
C SER A 45 5.90 -9.88 5.01
N LEU A 46 5.23 -11.03 4.84
CA LEU A 46 5.79 -12.17 4.14
C LEU A 46 6.07 -11.86 2.66
N LEU A 47 5.14 -11.16 1.99
CA LEU A 47 5.31 -10.73 0.60
C LEU A 47 6.53 -9.82 0.45
N ARG A 48 6.63 -8.76 1.27
CA ARG A 48 7.76 -7.81 1.23
C ARG A 48 9.09 -8.44 1.60
N HIS A 49 9.09 -9.37 2.56
CA HIS A 49 10.29 -10.14 2.86
C HIS A 49 10.76 -10.94 1.65
N GLY A 50 9.84 -11.60 0.94
CA GLY A 50 10.14 -12.31 -0.30
C GLY A 50 10.72 -11.41 -1.39
N GLU A 51 10.17 -10.21 -1.59
CA GLU A 51 10.70 -9.22 -2.55
C GLU A 51 12.10 -8.72 -2.16
N MET A 52 12.34 -8.55 -0.86
CA MET A 52 13.65 -8.16 -0.34
C MET A 52 14.69 -9.25 -0.58
N VAL A 53 14.38 -10.51 -0.28
CA VAL A 53 15.27 -11.65 -0.52
C VAL A 53 15.56 -11.82 -2.01
N LYS A 54 14.57 -11.57 -2.89
CA LYS A 54 14.75 -11.61 -4.35
C LYS A 54 15.48 -10.39 -4.92
N GLY A 55 15.72 -9.35 -4.12
CA GLY A 55 16.32 -8.09 -4.60
C GLY A 55 15.44 -7.28 -5.56
N THR A 56 14.14 -7.57 -5.64
CA THR A 56 13.20 -6.83 -6.50
C THR A 56 12.66 -5.57 -5.83
N LEU A 57 12.84 -5.46 -4.51
CA LEU A 57 12.45 -4.30 -3.73
C LEU A 57 13.34 -3.09 -4.06
N LYS A 58 12.73 -1.96 -4.41
CA LYS A 58 13.45 -0.68 -4.53
C LYS A 58 13.83 -0.16 -3.14
N SER A 59 15.06 -0.37 -2.73
CA SER A 59 15.59 0.16 -1.47
C SER A 59 15.98 1.64 -1.60
N LYS A 60 15.93 2.37 -0.49
CA LYS A 60 16.50 3.73 -0.38
C LYS A 60 17.75 3.68 0.49
N PRO A 61 18.84 4.37 0.11
CA PRO A 61 20.03 4.43 0.96
C PRO A 61 19.72 5.01 2.34
N ALA A 62 20.21 4.37 3.39
CA ALA A 62 19.97 4.80 4.78
C ALA A 62 20.33 6.28 5.01
N LYS A 63 21.44 6.75 4.44
CA LYS A 63 21.87 8.16 4.51
C LYS A 63 20.79 9.13 4.01
N LEU A 64 20.09 8.79 2.93
CA LEU A 64 19.01 9.61 2.37
C LEU A 64 17.79 9.61 3.28
N VAL A 65 17.43 8.44 3.81
CA VAL A 65 16.31 8.30 4.76
C VAL A 65 16.55 9.14 6.01
N PHE A 66 17.73 9.05 6.62
CA PHE A 66 18.09 9.84 7.79
C PHE A 66 18.15 11.35 7.52
N LYS A 67 18.64 11.76 6.35
CA LYS A 67 18.62 13.17 5.94
C LYS A 67 17.19 13.71 5.89
N ASN A 68 16.28 12.98 5.25
CA ASN A 68 14.89 13.40 5.09
C ASN A 68 14.14 13.43 6.43
N ALA A 69 14.32 12.40 7.28
CA ALA A 69 13.68 12.35 8.59
C ALA A 69 14.06 13.57 9.46
N ARG A 70 15.35 13.93 9.49
CA ARG A 70 15.82 15.12 10.24
C ARG A 70 15.29 16.44 9.67
N ALA A 71 15.02 16.51 8.38
CA ALA A 71 14.47 17.71 7.75
C ALA A 71 13.01 17.98 8.16
N ILE A 72 12.26 16.93 8.50
CA ILE A 72 10.85 17.03 8.93
C ILE A 72 10.73 17.44 10.42
N LEU A 73 11.77 17.17 11.22
CA LEU A 73 11.81 17.49 12.66
C LEU A 73 12.28 18.93 12.96
N LYS A 74 12.53 19.75 11.94
CA LYS A 74 12.88 21.17 12.06
C LYS A 74 11.67 22.04 11.78
#